data_AF-A0A847EW64-F1
#
_entry.id   AF-A0A847EW64-F1
#
_cell.length_a   1.000
_cell.length_b   1.000
_cell.length_c   1.000
_cell.angle_alpha   90.00
_cell.angle_beta   90.00
_cell.angle_gamma   90.00
#
_symmetry.space_group_name_H-M   'P 1'
#
loop_
_entity.id
_entity.type
_entity.pdbx_description
1 polymer ?
#
loop_
_entity_poly.entity_id
_entity_poly.type
_entity_poly.pdbx_seq_one_letter_code
_entity_poly.pdbx_strand_id
1 'polypeptide(L)' 'MKHEPCLYVNSGTWEDQKTRFNHPEVDQDTVKMHFVLIAPLSVTPNTLQVGLYQYRSGKHTLMDKKELAL' A
#
# COMPACT_ATOMS: atom_id res chain seq x y z
N MET A 1 -2.38 16.95 -25.69
CA MET A 1 -2.46 16.28 -24.36
C MET A 1 -1.06 16.37 -23.75
N LYS A 2 -0.91 17.06 -22.62
CA LYS A 2 0.36 17.07 -21.89
C LYS A 2 0.60 15.64 -21.39
N HIS A 3 1.83 15.13 -21.54
CA HIS A 3 2.25 13.82 -21.03
C HIS A 3 2.40 13.87 -19.51
N GLU A 4 1.33 14.26 -18.81
CA GLU A 4 1.31 14.27 -17.35
C GLU A 4 1.34 12.82 -16.87
N PRO A 5 2.21 12.49 -15.90
CA PRO A 5 2.37 11.13 -15.45
C PRO A 5 1.13 10.69 -14.66
N CYS A 6 0.25 9.93 -15.32
CA CYS A 6 -0.91 9.32 -14.68
C CYS A 6 -0.47 8.17 -13.76
N LEU A 7 -0.89 8.22 -12.50
CA LEU A 7 -0.65 7.18 -11.52
C LEU A 7 -1.87 6.25 -11.43
N TYR A 8 -1.70 4.99 -11.81
CA TYR A 8 -2.65 3.92 -11.52
C TYR A 8 -2.07 3.02 -10.43
N VAL A 9 -2.78 2.90 -9.31
CA VAL A 9 -2.36 2.06 -8.18
C VAL A 9 -3.52 1.17 -7.74
N ASN A 10 -3.19 -0.09 -7.46
CA ASN A 10 -4.14 -1.07 -6.94
C ASN A 10 -3.42 -1.84 -5.83
N SER A 11 -3.90 -1.69 -4.59
CA SER A 11 -3.39 -2.43 -3.43
C SER A 11 -4.01 -3.84 -3.29
N GLY A 12 -4.89 -4.24 -4.21
CA GLY A 12 -5.73 -5.42 -4.06
C GLY A 12 -6.92 -5.18 -3.13
N THR A 13 -7.71 -6.24 -2.91
CA THR A 13 -8.88 -6.23 -2.04
C THR A 13 -8.48 -6.64 -0.62
N TRP A 14 -8.82 -5.82 0.36
CA TRP A 14 -8.83 -6.22 1.76
C TRP A 14 -10.19 -6.81 2.10
N GLU A 15 -10.21 -8.06 2.56
CA GLU A 15 -11.43 -8.74 3.02
C GLU A 15 -11.34 -8.91 4.53
N ASP A 16 -12.34 -8.41 5.27
CA ASP A 16 -12.49 -8.67 6.70
C ASP A 16 -12.96 -10.11 6.93
N GLN A 17 -12.06 -10.96 7.39
CA GLN A 17 -12.33 -12.37 7.69
C GLN A 17 -12.64 -12.59 9.17
N LYS A 18 -12.60 -11.55 10.01
CA LYS A 18 -13.02 -11.60 11.41
C LYS A 18 -14.55 -11.64 11.49
N THR A 19 -15.14 -12.80 11.17
CA THR A 19 -16.56 -13.02 11.36
C THR A 19 -16.89 -13.14 12.86
N ARG A 20 -18.00 -12.54 13.30
CA ARG A 20 -18.46 -12.51 14.71
C ARG A 20 -18.72 -13.90 15.35
N PHE A 21 -18.64 -14.98 14.58
CA PHE A 21 -18.99 -16.34 14.99
C PHE A 21 -17.79 -17.28 14.83
N ASN A 22 -17.30 -17.84 15.95
CA ASN A 22 -16.55 -19.10 16.13
C ASN A 22 -15.81 -19.72 14.92
N HIS A 23 -15.06 -18.93 14.16
CA HIS A 23 -14.06 -19.45 13.22
C HIS A 23 -12.68 -19.42 13.91
N PRO A 24 -11.75 -20.32 13.51
CA PRO A 24 -10.39 -20.32 14.06
C PRO A 24 -9.79 -18.93 13.94
N GLU A 25 -8.95 -18.50 14.89
CA GLU A 25 -8.26 -17.21 14.85
C GLU A 25 -7.58 -17.03 13.50
N VAL A 26 -8.21 -16.28 12.59
CA VAL A 26 -7.64 -15.97 11.28
C VAL A 26 -6.66 -14.83 11.51
N ASP A 27 -5.37 -15.13 11.38
CA ASP A 27 -4.31 -14.13 11.33
C ASP A 27 -4.36 -13.38 9.98
N GLN A 28 -5.39 -12.55 9.84
CA GLN A 28 -5.71 -11.81 8.62
C GLN A 28 -4.63 -10.76 8.30
N ASP A 29 -3.89 -10.32 9.32
CA ASP A 29 -2.81 -9.36 9.22
C ASP A 29 -1.65 -9.93 8.38
N THR A 30 -1.46 -11.25 8.30
CA THR A 30 -0.39 -11.85 7.49
C THR A 30 -0.79 -12.22 6.07
N VAL A 31 -2.09 -12.20 5.74
CA VAL A 31 -2.59 -12.80 4.50
C VAL A 31 -2.66 -11.81 3.34
N LYS A 32 -3.34 -10.65 3.49
CA LYS A 32 -3.62 -9.75 2.35
C LYS A 32 -3.65 -8.24 2.68
N MET A 33 -3.12 -7.78 3.82
CA MET A 33 -3.10 -6.35 4.15
C MET A 33 -2.04 -5.57 3.34
N HIS A 34 -2.31 -5.34 2.06
CA HIS A 34 -1.53 -4.44 1.22
C HIS A 34 -2.14 -3.03 1.22
N PHE A 35 -1.28 -2.01 1.16
CA PHE A 35 -1.70 -0.62 1.05
C PHE A 35 -0.67 0.18 0.26
N VAL A 36 -1.11 1.28 -0.34
CA VAL A 36 -0.24 2.18 -1.11
C VAL A 36 -0.07 3.48 -0.33
N LEU A 37 1.17 3.92 -0.17
CA LEU A 37 1.53 5.22 0.39
C LEU A 37 1.98 6.13 -0.76
N ILE A 38 1.31 7.28 -0.91
CA ILE A 38 1.70 8.32 -1.85
C ILE A 38 2.08 9.54 -1.02
N ALA A 39 3.36 9.92 -1.03
CA ALA A 39 3.88 11.01 -0.22
C ALA A 39 4.96 11.80 -0.97
N PRO A 40 5.09 13.12 -0.71
CA PRO A 40 6.20 13.91 -1.25
C PRO A 40 7.53 13.40 -0.68
N LEU A 41 8.57 13.35 -1.52
CA LEU A 41 9.93 13.09 -1.05
C LEU A 41 10.47 14.37 -0.40
N SER A 42 10.85 14.31 0.87
CA SER A 42 11.39 15.48 1.59
C SER A 42 12.70 16.01 1.01
N VAL A 43 13.44 15.17 0.28
CA VAL A 43 14.78 15.45 -0.24
C VAL A 43 14.75 16.12 -1.62
N THR A 44 13.68 15.90 -2.39
CA THR A 44 13.55 16.40 -3.77
C THR A 44 12.22 17.12 -3.94
N PRO A 45 12.24 18.47 -4.07
CA PRO A 45 11.05 19.24 -4.40
C PRO A 45 10.39 18.66 -5.66
N ASN A 46 9.06 18.70 -5.72
CA ASN A 46 8.29 18.23 -6.87
C ASN A 46 8.49 16.74 -7.21
N THR A 47 8.83 15.90 -6.24
CA THR A 47 8.87 14.45 -6.43
C THR A 47 7.90 13.76 -5.48
N LEU A 48 7.05 12.89 -6.03
CA LEU A 48 6.22 11.97 -5.24
C LEU A 48 6.89 10.61 -5.18
N GLN A 49 6.86 9.99 -4.00
CA GLN A 49 7.09 8.57 -3.85
C GLN A 49 5.75 7.86 -3.73
N VAL A 50 5.63 6.76 -4.46
CA VAL A 50 4.54 5.82 -4.40
C VAL A 50 5.11 4.49 -3.93
N GLY A 51 4.81 4.08 -2.70
CA GLY A 51 5.25 2.81 -2.13
C GLY A 51 4.08 1.85 -1.97
N LEU A 52 4.23 0.61 -2.43
CA LEU A 52 3.37 -0.51 -2.06
C LEU A 52 3.93 -1.14 -0.79
N TYR A 53 3.11 -1.21 0.25
CA TYR A 53 3.45 -1.80 1.52
C TYR A 53 2.54 -2.99 1.80
N GLN A 54 3.03 -3.89 2.65
CA GLN A 54 2.23 -4.92 3.28
C GLN A 54 2.39 -4.82 4.79
N TYR A 55 1.27 -4.75 5.50
CA TYR A 55 1.25 -4.96 6.93
C TYR A 55 1.44 -6.45 7.20
N ARG A 56 2.39 -6.83 8.05
CA ARG A 56 2.61 -8.21 8.50
C ARG A 56 2.96 -8.18 9.99
N SER A 57 2.12 -8.79 10.83
CA SER A 57 2.40 -9.01 12.25
C SER A 57 2.92 -7.77 13.00
N GLY A 58 2.25 -6.62 12.86
CA GLY A 58 2.66 -5.38 13.55
C GLY A 58 3.65 -4.50 12.78
N LYS A 59 4.11 -4.91 11.60
CA LYS A 59 5.17 -4.21 10.85
C LYS A 59 4.73 -3.82 9.44
N HIS A 60 5.13 -2.62 9.03
CA HIS A 60 4.96 -2.13 7.66
C HIS A 60 6.17 -2.57 6.84
N THR A 61 5.97 -3.48 5.89
CA THR A 61 7.02 -3.98 5.00
C THR A 61 6.87 -3.32 3.64
N LEU A 62 7.94 -2.68 3.14
CA LEU A 62 7.95 -2.15 1.78
C LEU A 62 8.06 -3.30 0.77
N MET A 63 7.13 -3.38 -0.15
CA MET A 63 7.07 -4.40 -1.19
C MET A 63 7.62 -3.88 -2.52
N ASP A 64 7.21 -2.67 -2.89
CA ASP A 64 7.67 -2.01 -4.12
C ASP A 64 7.61 -0.48 -3.93
N LYS A 65 8.41 0.26 -4.71
CA LYS A 65 8.35 1.72 -4.73
C LYS A 65 8.66 2.30 -6.11
N LYS A 66 8.02 3.42 -6.40
CA LYS A 66 8.27 4.24 -7.58
C LYS A 66 8.38 5.70 -7.18
N GLU A 67 9.29 6.41 -7.81
CA GLU A 67 9.41 7.86 -7.71
C GLU A 67 8.93 8.50 -8.99
N LEU A 68 8.29 9.65 -8.84
CA LEU A 68 7.51 10.27 -9.90
C LEU A 68 7.71 11.78 -9.81
N ALA A 69 8.35 12.34 -10.84
CA ALA A 69 8.56 13.78 -10.95
C ALA A 69 7.26 14.47 -11.36
N LEU A 70 6.92 15.56 -10.68
CA LEU A 70 5.73 16.40 -10.87
C LEU A 70 6.05 17.65 -11.69
#